data_AF-A0A5D2IL51-F1
#
_entry.id   AF-A0A5D2IL51-F1
#
_cell.length_a   1.000
_cell.length_b   1.000
_cell.length_c   1.000
_cell.angle_alpha   90.00
_cell.angle_beta   90.00
_cell.angle_gamma   90.00
#
_symmetry.space_group_name_H-M   'P 1'
#
loop_
_entity.id
_entity.type
_entity.pdbx_description
1 polymer ?
#
loop_
_entity_poly.entity_id
_entity_poly.type
_entity_poly.pdbx_seq_one_letter_code
_entity_poly.pdbx_strand_id
1 'polypeptide(L)' 'MVQQGKKRCLKYINIHGNGKTVKAKVVNECDSTMGCDGGHSYQPPCVNNIIDDTVWEALGVTTDQRGGWTITGQMHD' A
#
# COMPACT_ATOMS: atom_id res chain seq x y z
N MET A 1 -1.82 -7.88 1.58
CA MET A 1 -2.30 -8.23 0.22
C MET A 1 -1.90 -9.67 0.04
N VAL A 2 -2.78 -10.59 -0.39
CA VAL A 2 -2.38 -12.00 -0.63
C VAL A 2 -1.12 -11.96 -1.50
N GLN A 3 -0.04 -12.61 -1.03
CA GLN A 3 1.26 -12.64 -1.72
C GLN A 3 1.01 -12.91 -3.21
N GLN A 4 1.17 -11.86 -4.03
CA GLN A 4 1.02 -11.99 -5.48
C GLN A 4 2.36 -12.35 -6.12
N GLY A 5 3.37 -12.72 -5.31
CA GLY A 5 4.66 -13.22 -5.75
C GLY A 5 5.35 -12.22 -6.66
N LYS A 6 5.76 -11.07 -6.12
CA LYS A 6 6.49 -9.99 -6.84
C LYS A 6 5.93 -9.55 -8.21
N LYS A 7 4.77 -10.00 -8.67
CA LYS A 7 4.23 -9.71 -10.03
C LYS A 7 4.04 -8.22 -10.30
N ARG A 8 3.83 -7.45 -9.23
CA ARG A 8 3.65 -6.00 -9.27
C ARG A 8 4.91 -5.24 -8.87
N CYS A 9 5.98 -5.93 -8.45
CA CYS A 9 7.20 -5.30 -7.98
C CYS A 9 7.83 -4.44 -9.08
N LEU A 10 8.27 -3.25 -8.71
CA LEU A 10 8.81 -2.20 -9.59
C LEU A 10 7.86 -1.72 -10.69
N LYS A 11 6.60 -2.17 -10.70
CA LYS A 11 5.54 -1.63 -11.54
C LYS A 11 4.92 -0.40 -10.88
N TYR A 12 4.24 0.39 -11.71
CA TYR A 12 3.52 1.55 -11.25
C TYR A 12 2.04 1.22 -11.09
N ILE A 13 1.42 1.86 -10.12
CA ILE A 13 -0.02 1.86 -9.90
C ILE A 13 -0.49 3.30 -9.85
N ASN A 14 -1.66 3.57 -10.44
CA ASN A 14 -2.37 4.81 -10.25
C ASN A 14 -3.30 4.63 -9.05
N ILE A 15 -3.13 5.49 -8.05
CA ILE A 15 -3.92 5.51 -6.83
C ILE A 15 -4.85 6.71 -6.88
N HIS A 16 -6.14 6.47 -6.71
CA HIS A 16 -7.17 7.49 -6.75
C HIS A 16 -7.76 7.68 -5.35
N GLY A 17 -7.86 8.94 -4.91
CA GLY A 17 -8.37 9.29 -3.58
C GLY A 17 -8.47 10.81 -3.41
N ASN A 18 -9.43 11.29 -2.62
CA ASN A 18 -9.64 12.72 -2.37
C ASN A 18 -9.69 13.58 -3.66
N GLY A 19 -10.30 13.04 -4.73
CA GLY A 19 -10.36 13.69 -6.05
C GLY A 19 -9.03 13.79 -6.81
N LYS A 20 -7.94 13.22 -6.29
CA LYS A 20 -6.60 13.22 -6.91
C LYS A 20 -6.22 11.84 -7.41
N THR A 21 -5.23 11.83 -8.30
CA THR A 21 -4.58 10.61 -8.81
C THR A 21 -3.07 10.72 -8.58
N VAL A 22 -2.48 9.72 -7.93
CA VAL A 22 -1.05 9.63 -7.62
C VAL A 22 -0.48 8.38 -8.28
N LYS A 23 0.60 8.55 -9.05
CA LYS A 23 1.34 7.43 -9.64
C LYS A 23 2.40 6.97 -8.65
N ALA A 24 2.25 5.78 -8.09
CA ALA A 24 3.16 5.20 -7.10
C ALA A 24 3.87 3.95 -7.65
N LYS A 25 5.13 3.74 -7.28
CA LYS A 25 5.88 2.54 -7.62
C LYS A 25 5.76 1.52 -6.49
N VAL A 26 5.48 0.28 -6.84
CA VAL A 26 5.45 -0.83 -5.86
C VAL A 26 6.89 -1.24 -5.55
N VAL A 27 7.36 -0.94 -4.34
CA VAL A 27 8.75 -1.20 -3.93
C VAL A 27 8.89 -2.32 -2.90
N ASN A 28 7.82 -2.64 -2.17
CA ASN A 28 7.85 -3.69 -1.16
C ASN A 28 6.63 -4.60 -1.28
N GLU A 29 6.84 -5.87 -0.97
CA GLU A 29 5.77 -6.83 -0.72
C GLU A 29 5.58 -6.91 0.79
N CYS A 30 4.33 -6.78 1.21
CA CYS A 30 3.97 -6.84 2.61
C CYS A 30 3.19 -8.12 2.83
N ASP A 31 3.75 -9.04 3.61
CA ASP A 31 3.12 -10.32 3.90
C ASP A 31 2.00 -10.15 4.93
N SER A 32 0.77 -10.36 4.48
CA SER A 32 -0.42 -10.30 5.31
C SER A 32 -0.91 -11.68 5.76
N THR A 33 -0.18 -12.75 5.44
CA THR A 33 -0.57 -14.15 5.73
C THR A 33 0.26 -14.78 6.85
N MET A 34 1.49 -14.31 7.04
CA MET A 34 2.41 -14.79 8.07
C MET A 34 3.20 -13.62 8.70
N GLY A 35 3.69 -13.86 9.91
CA GLY A 35 4.32 -12.87 10.78
C GLY A 35 4.45 -13.43 12.19
N CYS A 36 4.98 -12.64 13.12
CA CYS A 36 5.30 -13.08 14.50
C CYS A 36 6.27 -14.27 14.55
N ASP A 37 7.14 -14.40 13.57
CA ASP A 37 8.15 -15.45 13.47
C ASP A 37 9.56 -14.88 13.22
N GLY A 38 10.57 -15.73 13.29
CA GLY A 38 11.97 -15.33 13.10
C GLY A 38 12.29 -14.84 11.68
N GLY A 39 11.53 -15.25 10.67
CA GLY A 39 11.69 -14.77 9.28
C GLY A 39 11.17 -13.34 9.10
N HIS A 40 10.27 -12.90 9.97
CA HIS A 40 9.65 -11.57 9.97
C HIS A 40 10.14 -10.68 11.12
N SER A 41 11.27 -11.02 11.75
CA SER A 41 11.78 -10.29 12.94
C SER A 41 10.71 -10.11 14.04
N TYR A 42 9.80 -11.07 14.16
CA TYR A 42 8.64 -11.03 15.06
C TYR A 42 7.68 -9.85 14.86
N GLN A 43 7.76 -9.16 13.72
CA GLN A 43 6.76 -8.17 13.34
C GLN A 43 5.42 -8.87 13.04
N PRO A 44 4.28 -8.29 13.44
CA PRO A 44 2.97 -8.88 13.14
C PRO A 44 2.74 -8.94 11.63
N PRO A 45 1.92 -9.90 11.15
CA PRO A 45 1.48 -9.92 9.76
C PRO A 45 0.90 -8.56 9.40
N CYS A 46 1.25 -8.05 8.24
CA CYS A 46 0.86 -6.71 7.92
C CYS A 46 -0.60 -6.61 7.50
N VAL A 47 -1.21 -5.44 7.75
CA VAL A 47 -2.59 -5.18 7.35
C VAL A 47 -2.67 -5.13 5.83
N ASN A 48 -3.74 -5.67 5.26
CA ASN A 48 -4.02 -5.51 3.84
C ASN A 48 -4.14 -4.02 3.49
N ASN A 49 -3.59 -3.62 2.34
CA ASN A 49 -3.75 -2.28 1.76
C ASN A 49 -3.05 -1.14 2.53
N ILE A 50 -1.92 -1.42 3.19
CA ILE A 50 -1.07 -0.35 3.73
C ILE A 50 -0.41 0.39 2.56
N ILE A 51 -0.62 1.70 2.53
CA ILE A 51 -0.08 2.64 1.55
C ILE A 51 0.82 3.61 2.31
N ASP A 52 2.01 3.87 1.76
CA ASP A 52 3.03 4.75 2.33
C ASP A 52 2.48 6.16 2.63
N ASP A 53 2.98 6.78 3.70
CA ASP A 53 2.60 8.13 4.13
C ASP A 53 2.76 9.17 3.03
N THR A 54 3.81 9.03 2.22
CA THR A 54 4.10 9.93 1.09
C THR A 54 2.99 9.93 0.04
N VAL A 55 2.31 8.79 -0.16
CA VAL A 55 1.19 8.69 -1.09
C VAL A 55 -0.05 9.40 -0.52
N TRP A 56 -0.31 9.27 0.79
CA TRP A 56 -1.40 9.98 1.44
C TRP A 56 -1.23 11.49 1.38
N GLU A 57 0.00 11.97 1.61
CA GLU A 57 0.35 13.38 1.47
C GLU A 57 0.13 13.89 0.04
N ALA A 58 0.53 13.11 -0.97
CA ALA A 58 0.30 13.45 -2.37
C ALA A 58 -1.21 13.49 -2.73
N LEU A 59 -2.03 12.65 -2.10
CA LEU A 59 -3.50 12.70 -2.17
C LEU A 59 -4.09 13.88 -1.36
N GLY A 60 -3.27 14.59 -0.58
CA GLY A 60 -3.72 15.69 0.27
C GLY A 60 -4.60 15.23 1.43
N VAL A 61 -4.34 14.04 1.97
CA VAL A 61 -5.06 13.47 3.10
C VAL A 61 -4.12 13.44 4.30
N THR A 62 -4.49 14.12 5.38
CA THR A 62 -3.70 14.14 6.62
C THR A 62 -3.90 12.86 7.42
N THR A 63 -2.98 12.54 8.33
CA THR A 63 -2.97 11.28 9.10
C THR A 63 -4.27 11.06 9.88
N ASP A 64 -4.85 12.12 10.45
CA ASP A 64 -6.13 12.11 11.17
C ASP A 64 -7.34 11.83 10.28
N GLN A 65 -7.24 12.10 8.98
CA GLN A 65 -8.34 11.91 8.02
C GLN A 65 -8.34 10.52 7.38
N ARG A 66 -7.22 9.79 7.40
CA ARG A 66 -7.04 8.54 6.63
C ARG A 66 -8.12 7.48 6.89
N GLY A 67 -8.60 7.37 8.13
CA GLY A 67 -9.65 6.42 8.50
C GLY A 67 -11.01 6.68 7.83
N GLY A 68 -11.23 7.87 7.27
CA GLY A 68 -12.45 8.26 6.56
C GLY A 68 -12.37 8.16 5.04
N TRP A 69 -11.20 7.83 4.46
CA TRP A 69 -11.00 7.83 3.02
C TRP A 69 -10.87 6.42 2.46
N THR A 70 -11.70 6.14 1.45
CA THR A 70 -11.51 4.97 0.57
C THR A 70 -10.66 5.39 -0.62
N ILE A 71 -9.62 4.61 -0.92
CA ILE A 71 -8.77 4.77 -2.09
C ILE A 71 -8.88 3.56 -3.02
N THR A 72 -8.69 3.77 -4.31
CA THR A 72 -8.67 2.69 -5.31
C THR A 72 -7.35 2.67 -6.04
N GLY A 73 -6.85 1.47 -6.34
CA GLY A 73 -5.60 1.28 -7.08
C GLY A 73 -5.86 0.56 -8.39
N GLN A 74 -5.42 1.15 -9.50
CA GLN A 74 -5.40 0.52 -10.82
C GLN A 74 -3.95 0.34 -11.26
N MET A 75 -3.62 -0.82 -11.83
CA MET A 75 -2.29 -1.02 -12.43
C MET A 75 -2.09 0.05 -13.53
N HIS A 76 -0.90 0.62 -13.56
CA HIS A 76 -0.47 1.43 -14.70
C HIS A 76 -0.02 0.46 -15.79
N ASP A 77 -0.63 0.57 -16.97
CA ASP A 77 -0.29 -0.27 -18.13
C ASP A 77 1.18 -0.05 -18.57
#